data_AF-A0A356ZAJ0-F1
#
_entry.id   AF-A0A356ZAJ0-F1
#
_cell.length_a   1.000
_cell.length_b   1.000
_cell.length_c   1.000
_cell.angle_alpha   90.00
_cell.angle_beta   90.00
_cell.angle_gamma   90.00
#
_symmetry.space_group_name_H-M   'P 1'
#
loop_
_entity.id
_entity.type
_entity.pdbx_description
1 polymer ?
#
loop_
_entity_poly.entity_id
_entity_poly.type
_entity_poly.pdbx_seq_one_letter_code
_entity_poly.pdbx_strand_id
1 'polypeptide(L)'
;RRDFTINTLAICLNPDQFGDLIDYFGGQKDLEQGCIRILYNLSFVEDPTRILRAIRFEQRYRFNIEPDTLRFACDAIDRRLLGKLSYKRILQELILILNEKDPVPSLKRMKEIGVWQYILPEVKLDELDEDTLKRIALVLGWWDERYFRTDTRRWLVYIMFIISNLNELQMEEVLKRYPLDNHAQRCIRGSLQISRLARQIMEHNEWKPSVLDHYLAGYSSEC
;
A
#
# COMPACT_ATOMS: atom_id res chain seq x y z
N ARG A 1 24.06 1.11 5.75
CA ARG A 1 23.09 1.59 4.73
C ARG A 1 21.68 1.30 5.22
N ARG A 2 21.11 2.21 6.02
CA ARG A 2 19.72 2.19 6.52
C ARG A 2 18.98 3.38 5.92
N ASP A 3 17.65 3.39 6.00
CA ASP A 3 16.79 4.40 5.39
C ASP A 3 16.58 5.63 6.30
N PHE A 4 16.14 5.42 7.55
CA PHE A 4 15.78 6.47 8.50
C PHE A 4 16.50 6.32 9.84
N THR A 5 16.69 7.43 10.56
CA THR A 5 17.34 7.48 11.88
C THR A 5 16.73 6.49 12.88
N ILE A 6 15.40 6.42 12.96
CA ILE A 6 14.66 5.48 13.82
C ILE A 6 14.96 4.00 13.51
N ASN A 7 15.43 3.69 12.30
CA ASN A 7 15.79 2.33 11.87
C ASN A 7 17.30 2.05 11.98
N THR A 8 18.05 2.93 12.65
CA THR A 8 19.50 2.77 12.88
C THR A 8 19.87 2.33 14.29
N LEU A 9 18.90 2.33 15.21
CA LEU A 9 19.10 1.90 16.59
C LEU A 9 19.53 0.43 16.63
N ALA A 10 20.52 0.12 17.46
CA ALA A 10 21.02 -1.23 17.67
C ALA A 10 21.25 -1.48 19.16
N ILE A 11 21.04 -2.72 19.61
CA ILE A 11 21.30 -3.13 20.99
C ILE A 11 22.49 -4.10 20.99
N CYS A 12 23.45 -3.85 21.86
CA CYS A 12 24.59 -4.73 22.07
C CYS A 12 24.13 -6.05 22.71
N LEU A 13 24.55 -7.17 22.10
CA LEU A 13 24.30 -8.52 22.61
C LEU A 13 25.56 -9.17 23.22
N ASN A 14 26.69 -8.47 23.19
CA ASN A 14 27.93 -8.96 23.77
C ASN A 14 27.83 -8.97 25.30
N PRO A 15 28.36 -9.99 26.02
CA PRO A 15 28.17 -10.12 27.46
C PRO A 15 28.64 -8.92 28.29
N ASP A 16 29.69 -8.23 27.86
CA ASP A 16 30.31 -7.08 28.53
C ASP A 16 29.54 -5.75 28.36
N GLN A 17 28.70 -5.67 27.31
CA GLN A 17 27.93 -4.49 26.93
C GLN A 17 26.45 -4.84 26.72
N PHE A 18 25.98 -5.93 27.32
CA PHE A 18 24.66 -6.48 27.01
C PHE A 18 23.57 -5.47 27.38
N GLY A 19 22.74 -5.12 26.40
CA GLY A 19 21.66 -4.16 26.57
C GLY A 19 22.03 -2.71 26.24
N ASP A 20 23.30 -2.41 25.96
CA ASP A 20 23.71 -1.06 25.57
C ASP A 20 23.05 -0.66 24.24
N LEU A 21 22.42 0.51 24.24
CA LEU A 21 21.78 1.08 23.05
C LEU A 21 22.76 1.96 22.28
N ILE A 22 23.04 1.56 21.05
CA ILE A 22 23.86 2.31 20.11
C ILE A 22 22.96 3.21 19.26
N ASP A 23 23.15 4.52 19.37
CA ASP A 23 22.49 5.54 18.57
C ASP A 23 23.48 6.60 18.05
N TYR A 24 23.95 6.43 16.82
CA TYR A 24 24.87 7.38 16.18
C TYR A 24 24.18 8.53 15.45
N PHE A 25 22.87 8.42 15.19
CA PHE A 25 22.15 9.32 14.28
C PHE A 25 21.00 10.08 14.94
N GLY A 26 20.83 9.92 16.26
CA GLY A 26 19.74 10.54 17.02
C GLY A 26 18.39 9.87 16.78
N GLY A 27 18.39 8.57 16.47
CA GLY A 27 17.19 7.78 16.26
C GLY A 27 16.25 7.75 17.48
N GLN A 28 16.78 7.78 18.71
CA GLN A 28 15.96 7.86 19.92
C GLN A 28 15.19 9.18 19.99
N LYS A 29 15.89 10.29 19.73
CA LYS A 29 15.29 11.63 19.72
C LYS A 29 14.22 11.75 18.64
N ASP A 30 14.49 11.26 17.42
CA ASP A 30 13.50 11.27 16.34
C ASP A 30 12.31 10.34 16.67
N LEU A 31 12.53 9.24 17.38
CA LEU A 31 11.44 8.36 17.85
C LEU A 31 10.55 9.07 18.88
N GLU A 32 11.14 9.75 19.87
CA GLU A 32 10.42 10.54 20.87
C GLU A 32 9.62 11.70 20.24
N GLN A 33 10.19 12.32 19.21
CA GLN A 33 9.56 13.43 18.50
C GLN A 33 8.56 12.99 17.41
N GLY A 34 8.46 11.68 17.13
CA GLY A 34 7.65 11.17 16.04
C GLY A 34 8.08 11.69 14.68
N CYS A 35 9.37 11.56 14.36
CA CYS A 35 10.01 12.16 13.21
C CYS A 35 10.59 11.10 12.26
N ILE A 36 10.28 11.20 10.97
CA ILE A 36 10.90 10.40 9.90
C ILE A 36 11.98 11.24 9.23
N ARG A 37 13.25 10.92 9.55
CA ARG A 37 14.44 11.64 9.05
C ARG A 37 15.39 10.72 8.32
N ILE A 38 15.87 11.12 7.15
CA ILE A 38 16.91 10.40 6.41
C ILE A 38 18.31 10.63 7.00
N LEU A 39 19.22 9.69 6.75
CA LEU A 39 20.59 9.76 7.29
C LEU A 39 21.51 10.74 6.56
N TYR A 40 21.25 11.01 5.27
CA TYR A 40 22.06 11.89 4.41
C TYR A 40 21.24 12.32 3.18
N ASN A 41 21.60 13.45 2.58
CA ASN A 41 20.88 14.08 1.46
C ASN A 41 20.76 13.22 0.19
N LEU A 42 21.69 12.29 -0.07
CA LEU A 42 21.63 11.37 -1.21
C LEU A 42 20.78 10.11 -0.96
N SER A 43 20.13 9.99 0.20
CA SER A 43 19.37 8.79 0.58
C SER A 43 18.33 8.35 -0.47
N PHE A 44 17.54 9.30 -1.00
CA PHE A 44 16.54 9.02 -2.04
C PHE A 44 17.14 8.88 -3.44
N VAL A 45 18.36 9.38 -3.67
CA VAL A 45 19.08 9.19 -4.93
C VAL A 45 19.61 7.77 -5.02
N GLU A 46 20.16 7.26 -3.93
CA GLU A 46 20.63 5.88 -3.84
C GLU A 46 19.48 4.88 -3.88
N ASP A 47 18.36 5.21 -3.23
CA ASP A 47 17.19 4.34 -3.20
C ASP A 47 15.85 5.13 -3.16
N PRO A 48 15.25 5.38 -4.33
CA PRO A 48 13.97 6.09 -4.41
C PRO A 48 12.80 5.35 -3.74
N THR A 49 12.90 4.03 -3.49
CA THR A 49 11.83 3.29 -2.76
C THR A 49 11.65 3.80 -1.33
N ARG A 50 12.66 4.46 -0.76
CA ARG A 50 12.59 5.07 0.57
C ARG A 50 11.51 6.14 0.66
N ILE A 51 11.08 6.75 -0.46
CA ILE A 51 9.97 7.72 -0.46
C ILE A 51 8.65 7.03 -0.08
N LEU A 52 8.36 5.88 -0.69
CA LEU A 52 7.18 5.08 -0.37
C LEU A 52 7.23 4.58 1.08
N ARG A 53 8.43 4.18 1.54
CA ARG A 53 8.66 3.75 2.92
C ARG A 53 8.45 4.88 3.93
N ALA A 54 8.90 6.09 3.61
CA ALA A 54 8.73 7.27 4.46
C ALA A 54 7.25 7.54 4.67
N ILE A 55 6.46 7.55 3.58
CA ILE A 55 5.01 7.74 3.63
C ILE A 55 4.36 6.63 4.46
N ARG A 56 4.74 5.36 4.23
CA ARG A 56 4.21 4.23 5.01
C ARG A 56 4.49 4.38 6.50
N PHE A 57 5.71 4.77 6.88
CA PHE A 57 6.08 4.95 8.29
C PHE A 57 5.45 6.20 8.93
N GLU A 58 5.33 7.30 8.18
CA GLU A 58 4.60 8.51 8.59
C GLU A 58 3.19 8.13 9.06
N GLN A 59 2.46 7.36 8.24
CA GLN A 59 1.08 6.98 8.56
C GLN A 59 1.00 5.86 9.60
N ARG A 60 1.84 4.83 9.51
CA ARG A 60 1.86 3.69 10.44
C ARG A 60 2.12 4.11 11.88
N TYR A 61 3.10 5.00 12.09
CA TYR A 61 3.50 5.43 13.42
C TYR A 61 2.87 6.77 13.84
N ARG A 62 2.10 7.41 12.94
CA ARG A 62 1.58 8.78 13.12
C ARG A 62 2.70 9.77 13.38
N PHE A 63 3.79 9.61 12.65
CA PHE A 63 4.96 10.47 12.69
C PHE A 63 4.83 11.53 11.60
N ASN A 64 5.74 12.51 11.60
CA ASN A 64 5.85 13.51 10.55
C ASN A 64 7.17 13.32 9.78
N ILE A 65 7.11 13.45 8.46
CA ILE A 65 8.34 13.55 7.67
C ILE A 65 8.98 14.91 7.95
N GLU A 66 10.27 14.87 8.27
CA GLU A 66 11.04 16.07 8.58
C GLU A 66 11.17 17.00 7.35
N PRO A 67 11.15 18.34 7.51
CA PRO A 67 11.05 19.26 6.37
C PRO A 67 12.14 19.09 5.31
N ASP A 68 13.40 18.91 5.71
CA ASP A 68 14.50 18.70 4.75
C ASP A 68 14.39 17.33 4.08
N THR A 69 13.99 16.31 4.83
CA THR A 69 13.69 14.97 4.32
C THR A 69 12.58 15.02 3.27
N LEU A 70 11.50 15.77 3.53
CA LEU A 70 10.42 15.97 2.56
C LEU A 70 10.93 16.72 1.32
N ARG A 71 11.73 17.79 1.50
CA ARG A 71 12.35 18.53 0.38
C ARG A 71 13.17 17.60 -0.51
N PHE A 72 14.03 16.77 0.07
CA PHE A 72 14.84 15.81 -0.69
C PHE A 72 14.00 14.73 -1.38
N ALA A 73 12.86 14.34 -0.81
CA ALA A 73 11.93 13.43 -1.47
C ALA A 73 11.29 14.09 -2.71
N CYS A 74 10.82 15.34 -2.58
CA CYS A 74 10.29 16.12 -3.70
C CYS A 74 11.33 16.32 -4.80
N ASP A 75 12.57 16.71 -4.44
CA ASP A 75 13.67 16.87 -5.40
C ASP A 75 13.95 15.56 -6.19
N ALA A 76 13.88 14.41 -5.52
CA ALA A 76 14.07 13.11 -6.16
C ALA A 76 12.91 12.76 -7.12
N ILE A 77 11.69 13.16 -6.78
CA ILE A 77 10.50 13.00 -7.63
C ILE A 77 10.61 13.89 -8.87
N ASP A 78 10.96 15.17 -8.71
CA ASP A 78 11.10 16.11 -9.81
C ASP A 78 12.20 15.69 -10.80
N ARG A 79 13.28 15.10 -10.28
CA ARG A 79 14.36 14.48 -11.08
C ARG A 79 13.98 13.13 -11.70
N ARG A 80 12.73 12.70 -11.56
CA ARG A 80 12.18 11.44 -12.09
C ARG A 80 12.95 10.19 -11.64
N LEU A 81 13.53 10.22 -10.43
CA LEU A 81 14.35 9.10 -9.95
C LEU A 81 13.52 7.84 -9.70
N LEU A 82 12.23 7.98 -9.40
CA LEU A 82 11.32 6.85 -9.25
C LEU A 82 11.12 6.07 -10.55
N GLY A 83 11.24 6.72 -11.72
CA GLY A 83 11.19 6.06 -13.02
C GLY A 83 12.35 5.08 -13.26
N LYS A 84 13.40 5.12 -12.44
CA LYS A 84 14.52 4.16 -12.47
C LYS A 84 14.25 2.90 -11.64
N LEU A 85 13.18 2.87 -10.85
CA LEU A 85 12.82 1.70 -10.04
C LEU A 85 12.22 0.62 -10.94
N SER A 86 12.53 -0.64 -10.63
CA SER A 86 11.78 -1.74 -11.23
C SER A 86 10.36 -1.78 -10.66
N TYR A 87 9.38 -2.12 -11.49
CA TYR A 87 7.99 -2.29 -11.07
C TYR A 87 7.82 -3.34 -9.96
N LYS A 88 8.72 -4.33 -9.87
CA LYS A 88 8.76 -5.27 -8.75
C LYS A 88 8.96 -4.56 -7.41
N ARG A 89 9.87 -3.59 -7.34
CA ARG A 89 10.17 -2.85 -6.10
C ARG A 89 9.05 -1.88 -5.74
N ILE A 90 8.46 -1.22 -6.73
CA ILE A 90 7.27 -0.38 -6.54
C ILE A 90 6.12 -1.23 -6.00
N LEU A 91 5.86 -2.38 -6.62
CA LEU A 91 4.80 -3.31 -6.20
C LEU A 91 5.01 -3.79 -4.77
N GLN A 92 6.23 -4.16 -4.39
CA GLN A 92 6.53 -4.61 -3.03
C GLN A 92 6.17 -3.55 -1.98
N GLU A 93 6.55 -2.30 -2.20
CA GLU A 93 6.20 -1.22 -1.28
C GLU A 93 4.71 -0.87 -1.33
N LEU A 94 4.07 -0.90 -2.51
CA LEU A 94 2.62 -0.70 -2.63
C LEU A 94 1.83 -1.77 -1.88
N ILE A 95 2.22 -3.05 -2.00
CA ILE A 95 1.60 -4.16 -1.26
C ILE A 95 1.74 -3.93 0.25
N LEU A 96 2.90 -3.47 0.73
CA LEU A 96 3.09 -3.17 2.15
C LEU A 96 2.19 -2.01 2.61
N ILE A 97 2.07 -0.94 1.81
CA ILE A 97 1.18 0.19 2.09
C ILE A 97 -0.28 -0.27 2.17
N LEU A 98 -0.76 -1.02 1.17
CA LEU A 98 -2.15 -1.48 1.10
C LEU A 98 -2.50 -2.57 2.13
N ASN A 99 -1.50 -3.14 2.81
CA ASN A 99 -1.68 -4.05 3.94
C ASN A 99 -1.60 -3.35 5.31
N GLU A 100 -1.29 -2.05 5.37
CA GLU A 100 -1.39 -1.31 6.64
C GLU A 100 -2.85 -1.30 7.13
N LYS A 101 -3.05 -1.09 8.44
CA LYS A 101 -4.40 -1.11 9.06
C LYS A 101 -5.37 -0.11 8.41
N ASP A 102 -4.85 1.05 8.00
CA ASP A 102 -5.56 2.06 7.24
C ASP A 102 -4.64 2.61 6.14
N PRO A 103 -4.81 2.19 4.88
CA PRO A 103 -3.99 2.66 3.78
C PRO A 103 -4.44 4.01 3.21
N VAL A 104 -5.64 4.50 3.55
CA VAL A 104 -6.24 5.70 2.92
C VAL A 104 -5.39 6.95 3.12
N PRO A 105 -4.88 7.25 4.34
CA PRO A 105 -3.96 8.37 4.54
C PRO A 105 -2.68 8.24 3.70
N SER A 106 -2.15 7.03 3.53
CA SER A 106 -0.96 6.80 2.72
C SER A 106 -1.22 7.08 1.24
N LEU A 107 -2.40 6.69 0.72
CA LEU A 107 -2.80 6.99 -0.67
C LEU A 107 -2.91 8.50 -0.90
N LYS A 108 -3.57 9.21 0.01
CA LYS A 108 -3.67 10.68 -0.03
C LYS A 108 -2.29 11.32 0.00
N ARG A 109 -1.43 10.87 0.90
CA ARG A 109 -0.07 11.38 1.02
C ARG A 109 0.78 11.14 -0.22
N MET A 110 0.66 9.96 -0.84
CA MET A 110 1.32 9.65 -2.11
C MET A 110 0.86 10.58 -3.24
N LYS A 111 -0.43 10.97 -3.24
CA LYS A 111 -0.96 11.96 -4.17
C LYS A 111 -0.41 13.36 -3.89
N GLU A 112 -0.46 13.81 -2.64
CA GLU A 112 0.00 15.14 -2.21
C GLU A 112 1.46 15.40 -2.58
N ILE A 113 2.33 14.41 -2.36
CA ILE A 113 3.76 14.50 -2.67
C ILE A 113 4.04 14.25 -4.17
N GLY A 114 3.04 13.78 -4.94
CA GLY A 114 3.16 13.56 -6.38
C GLY A 114 3.77 12.21 -6.80
N VAL A 115 4.04 11.32 -5.84
CA VAL A 115 4.61 9.99 -6.15
C VAL A 115 3.59 9.04 -6.81
N TRP A 116 2.28 9.24 -6.59
CA TRP A 116 1.25 8.36 -7.14
C TRP A 116 1.32 8.18 -8.67
N GLN A 117 1.69 9.23 -9.41
CA GLN A 117 1.79 9.19 -10.87
C GLN A 117 2.85 8.21 -11.39
N TYR A 118 3.81 7.82 -10.55
CA TYR A 118 4.83 6.82 -10.90
C TYR A 118 4.37 5.39 -10.62
N ILE A 119 3.25 5.21 -9.90
CA ILE A 119 2.73 3.91 -9.48
C ILE A 119 1.61 3.49 -10.44
N LEU A 120 0.51 4.23 -10.48
CA LEU A 120 -0.64 3.96 -11.33
C LEU A 120 -1.14 5.27 -11.96
N PRO A 121 -0.46 5.78 -13.00
CA PRO A 121 -0.85 7.01 -13.68
C PRO A 121 -2.26 6.96 -14.31
N GLU A 122 -2.78 5.77 -14.57
CA GLU A 122 -4.13 5.57 -15.13
C GLU A 122 -5.23 5.88 -14.11
N VAL A 123 -4.92 5.84 -12.83
CA VAL A 123 -5.89 5.98 -11.74
C VAL A 123 -5.80 7.37 -11.14
N LYS A 124 -6.91 8.10 -11.16
CA LYS A 124 -7.05 9.35 -10.40
C LYS A 124 -7.66 9.04 -9.04
N LEU A 125 -6.85 9.19 -7.98
CA LEU A 125 -7.31 8.93 -6.61
C LEU A 125 -8.50 9.79 -6.16
N ASP A 126 -8.71 10.96 -6.77
CA ASP A 126 -9.87 11.84 -6.48
C ASP A 126 -11.19 11.32 -7.02
N GLU A 127 -11.14 10.44 -8.02
CA GLU A 127 -12.34 9.85 -8.62
C GLU A 127 -12.79 8.59 -7.85
N LEU A 128 -12.03 8.17 -6.83
CA LEU A 128 -12.36 7.04 -5.98
C LEU A 128 -13.27 7.49 -4.83
N ASP A 129 -14.29 6.67 -4.53
CA ASP A 129 -15.12 6.90 -3.34
C ASP A 129 -14.32 6.58 -2.06
N GLU A 130 -13.93 7.64 -1.36
CA GLU A 130 -13.17 7.55 -0.11
C GLU A 130 -13.93 6.76 0.98
N ASP A 131 -15.26 6.88 1.01
CA ASP A 131 -16.06 6.14 2.00
C ASP A 131 -16.01 4.64 1.70
N THR A 132 -16.01 4.24 0.43
CA THR A 132 -15.80 2.83 0.06
C THR A 132 -14.41 2.36 0.44
N LEU A 133 -13.35 3.14 0.19
CA LEU A 133 -11.99 2.80 0.62
C LEU A 133 -11.89 2.56 2.14
N LYS A 134 -12.55 3.41 2.94
CA LYS A 134 -12.60 3.24 4.39
C LYS A 134 -13.42 2.02 4.79
N ARG A 135 -14.53 1.75 4.11
CA ARG A 135 -15.38 0.57 4.35
C ARG A 135 -14.64 -0.75 4.12
N ILE A 136 -13.69 -0.81 3.18
CA ILE A 136 -12.89 -2.03 2.92
C ILE A 136 -12.21 -2.52 4.21
N ALA A 137 -11.62 -1.64 5.01
CA ALA A 137 -10.96 -2.03 6.26
C ALA A 137 -11.94 -2.66 7.26
N LEU A 138 -13.16 -2.13 7.34
CA LEU A 138 -14.22 -2.65 8.21
C LEU A 138 -14.71 -4.02 7.73
N VAL A 139 -14.93 -4.19 6.44
CA VAL A 139 -15.38 -5.45 5.84
C VAL A 139 -14.33 -6.53 6.01
N LEU A 140 -13.05 -6.23 5.77
CA LEU A 140 -11.95 -7.17 5.99
C LEU A 140 -11.81 -7.56 7.46
N GLY A 141 -11.96 -6.60 8.39
CA GLY A 141 -11.95 -6.90 9.82
C GLY A 141 -13.09 -7.83 10.23
N TRP A 142 -14.31 -7.54 9.77
CA TRP A 142 -15.48 -8.40 9.99
C TRP A 142 -15.30 -9.79 9.37
N TRP A 143 -14.72 -9.86 8.18
CA TRP A 143 -14.46 -11.11 7.47
C TRP A 143 -13.47 -12.00 8.24
N ASP A 144 -12.35 -11.41 8.69
CA ASP A 144 -11.31 -12.11 9.46
C ASP A 144 -11.83 -12.60 10.82
N GLU A 145 -12.76 -11.87 11.45
CA GLU A 145 -13.39 -12.29 12.71
C GLU A 145 -14.38 -13.44 12.53
N ARG A 146 -15.13 -13.45 11.43
CA ARG A 146 -16.23 -14.40 11.20
C ARG A 146 -15.77 -15.70 10.55
N TYR A 147 -14.72 -15.64 9.74
CA TYR A 147 -14.16 -16.78 9.03
C TYR A 147 -12.71 -17.02 9.47
N PHE A 148 -12.49 -18.07 10.26
CA PHE A 148 -11.16 -18.39 10.78
C PHE A 148 -10.22 -18.88 9.67
N ARG A 149 -8.99 -18.32 9.60
CA ARG A 149 -7.92 -18.69 8.66
C ARG A 149 -8.26 -18.53 7.18
N THR A 150 -8.87 -17.41 6.80
CA THR A 150 -8.96 -17.05 5.38
C THR A 150 -7.60 -16.57 4.87
N ASP A 151 -7.11 -17.11 3.74
CA ASP A 151 -5.87 -16.66 3.07
C ASP A 151 -6.11 -15.37 2.24
N THR A 152 -7.01 -14.51 2.73
CA THR A 152 -7.49 -13.31 2.02
C THR A 152 -6.39 -12.26 1.99
N ARG A 153 -5.97 -11.89 0.78
CA ARG A 153 -4.93 -10.88 0.59
C ARG A 153 -5.52 -9.48 0.64
N ARG A 154 -5.43 -8.81 1.79
CA ARG A 154 -6.00 -7.46 2.01
C ARG A 154 -5.64 -6.45 0.92
N TRP A 155 -4.35 -6.37 0.54
CA TRP A 155 -3.90 -5.48 -0.52
C TRP A 155 -4.60 -5.73 -1.87
N LEU A 156 -5.04 -6.96 -2.14
CA LEU A 156 -5.68 -7.34 -3.40
C LEU A 156 -7.10 -6.78 -3.47
N VAL A 157 -7.83 -6.75 -2.36
CA VAL A 157 -9.16 -6.10 -2.27
C VAL A 157 -9.03 -4.59 -2.52
N TYR A 158 -8.03 -3.95 -1.92
CA TYR A 158 -7.75 -2.53 -2.17
C TYR A 158 -7.37 -2.26 -3.62
N ILE A 159 -6.45 -3.04 -4.21
CA ILE A 159 -6.01 -2.77 -5.58
C ILE A 159 -7.13 -3.01 -6.59
N MET A 160 -7.98 -4.03 -6.38
CA MET A 160 -9.15 -4.31 -7.21
C MET A 160 -10.12 -3.12 -7.21
N PHE A 161 -10.35 -2.50 -6.06
CA PHE A 161 -11.16 -1.28 -5.97
C PHE A 161 -10.46 -0.08 -6.63
N ILE A 162 -9.17 0.13 -6.37
CA ILE A 162 -8.42 1.27 -6.93
C ILE A 162 -8.42 1.26 -8.46
N ILE A 163 -8.38 0.08 -9.08
CA ILE A 163 -8.38 -0.08 -10.54
C ILE A 163 -9.77 -0.34 -11.13
N SER A 164 -10.85 -0.29 -10.33
CA SER A 164 -12.19 -0.70 -10.77
C SER A 164 -12.76 0.15 -11.91
N ASN A 165 -12.30 1.40 -12.03
CA ASN A 165 -12.74 2.33 -13.07
C ASN A 165 -11.92 2.24 -14.36
N LEU A 166 -10.88 1.39 -14.40
CA LEU A 166 -10.09 1.18 -15.60
C LEU A 166 -10.86 0.35 -16.62
N ASN A 167 -10.67 0.67 -17.90
CA ASN A 167 -11.16 -0.18 -18.98
C ASN A 167 -10.26 -1.43 -19.15
N GLU A 168 -10.73 -2.41 -19.94
CA GLU A 168 -10.01 -3.68 -20.15
C GLU A 168 -8.59 -3.49 -20.69
N LEU A 169 -8.37 -2.51 -21.59
CA LEU A 169 -7.05 -2.23 -22.15
C LEU A 169 -6.09 -1.70 -21.09
N GLN A 170 -6.52 -0.70 -20.31
CA GLN A 170 -5.73 -0.12 -19.21
C GLN A 170 -5.42 -1.18 -18.14
N MET A 171 -6.39 -2.04 -17.81
CA MET A 171 -6.18 -3.12 -16.86
C MET A 171 -5.13 -4.11 -17.34
N GLU A 172 -5.15 -4.53 -18.61
CA GLU A 172 -4.13 -5.42 -19.15
C GLU A 172 -2.75 -4.75 -19.22
N GLU A 173 -2.66 -3.44 -19.44
CA GLU A 173 -1.40 -2.70 -19.32
C GLU A 173 -0.84 -2.74 -17.89
N VAL A 174 -1.69 -2.54 -16.88
CA VAL A 174 -1.30 -2.64 -15.46
C VAL A 174 -0.83 -4.05 -15.12
N LEU A 175 -1.55 -5.09 -15.57
CA LEU A 175 -1.19 -6.49 -15.33
C LEU A 175 0.12 -6.90 -16.02
N LYS A 176 0.44 -6.32 -17.18
CA LYS A 176 1.74 -6.53 -17.86
C LYS A 176 2.88 -5.77 -17.19
N ARG A 177 2.60 -4.58 -16.64
CA ARG A 177 3.58 -3.72 -15.96
C ARG A 177 4.08 -4.33 -14.65
N TYR A 178 3.18 -4.90 -13.86
CA TYR A 178 3.48 -5.39 -12.52
C TYR A 178 3.62 -6.92 -12.47
N PRO A 179 4.70 -7.45 -11.88
CA PRO A 179 4.92 -8.90 -11.79
C PRO A 179 4.03 -9.52 -10.71
N LEU A 180 2.77 -9.74 -11.04
CA LEU A 180 1.75 -10.33 -10.17
C LEU A 180 1.68 -11.85 -10.39
N ASP A 181 1.40 -12.60 -9.31
CA ASP A 181 1.16 -14.04 -9.43
C ASP A 181 -0.18 -14.35 -10.09
N ASN A 182 -0.36 -15.61 -10.51
CA ASN A 182 -1.55 -16.05 -11.22
C ASN A 182 -2.85 -15.83 -10.42
N HIS A 183 -2.78 -15.91 -9.09
CA HIS A 183 -3.93 -15.67 -8.23
C HIS A 183 -4.37 -14.20 -8.28
N ALA A 184 -3.44 -13.28 -8.05
CA ALA A 184 -3.70 -11.84 -8.11
C ALA A 184 -4.22 -11.41 -9.48
N GLN A 185 -3.61 -11.92 -10.56
CA GLN A 185 -4.06 -11.64 -11.93
C GLN A 185 -5.51 -12.09 -12.18
N ARG A 186 -5.89 -13.28 -11.70
CA ARG A 186 -7.28 -13.77 -11.83
C ARG A 186 -8.27 -12.90 -11.07
N CYS A 187 -7.96 -12.54 -9.83
CA CYS A 187 -8.83 -11.69 -9.00
C CYS A 187 -9.03 -10.31 -9.64
N ILE A 188 -7.95 -9.68 -10.11
CA ILE A 188 -8.00 -8.39 -10.80
C ILE A 188 -8.87 -8.47 -12.06
N ARG A 189 -8.67 -9.48 -12.92
CA ARG A 189 -9.54 -9.65 -14.11
C ARG A 189 -11.00 -9.91 -13.74
N GLY A 190 -11.24 -10.66 -12.66
CA GLY A 190 -12.57 -10.96 -12.14
C GLY A 190 -13.32 -9.73 -11.57
N SER A 191 -12.59 -8.72 -11.08
CA SER A 191 -13.17 -7.51 -10.45
C SER A 191 -14.20 -6.77 -11.31
N LEU A 192 -14.01 -6.75 -12.64
CA LEU A 192 -14.95 -6.17 -13.58
C LEU A 192 -16.29 -6.90 -13.60
N GLN A 193 -16.26 -8.23 -13.49
CA GLN A 193 -17.45 -9.07 -13.49
C GLN A 193 -18.16 -8.98 -12.13
N ILE A 194 -17.40 -8.95 -11.04
CA ILE A 194 -17.91 -8.86 -9.67
C ILE A 194 -18.71 -7.59 -9.47
N SER A 195 -18.23 -6.46 -9.99
CA SER A 195 -18.94 -5.19 -9.88
C SER A 195 -20.32 -5.23 -10.54
N ARG A 196 -20.46 -5.97 -11.66
CA ARG A 196 -21.75 -6.19 -12.34
C ARG A 196 -22.64 -7.15 -11.55
N LEU A 197 -22.07 -8.25 -11.06
CA LEU A 197 -22.79 -9.25 -10.28
C LEU A 197 -23.31 -8.67 -8.96
N ALA A 198 -22.49 -7.89 -8.23
CA ALA A 198 -22.89 -7.23 -7.00
C ALA A 198 -24.09 -6.30 -7.22
N ARG A 199 -24.09 -5.53 -8.32
CA ARG A 199 -25.22 -4.68 -8.69
C ARG A 199 -26.49 -5.48 -8.95
N GLN A 200 -26.40 -6.59 -9.70
CA GLN A 200 -27.53 -7.49 -9.94
C GLN A 200 -28.08 -8.11 -8.65
N ILE A 201 -27.20 -8.48 -7.73
CA ILE A 201 -27.60 -9.01 -6.41
C ILE A 201 -28.33 -7.93 -5.61
N MET A 202 -27.85 -6.68 -5.61
CA MET A 202 -28.46 -5.58 -4.88
C MET A 202 -29.80 -5.11 -5.48
N GLU A 203 -29.99 -5.20 -6.79
CA GLU A 203 -31.21 -4.78 -7.49
C GLU A 203 -32.37 -5.78 -7.33
N HIS A 204 -32.08 -7.05 -7.03
CA HIS A 204 -33.07 -8.11 -6.89
C HIS A 204 -33.21 -8.53 -5.41
N ASN A 205 -34.37 -8.23 -4.81
CA ASN A 205 -34.62 -8.48 -3.37
C ASN A 205 -34.84 -9.96 -2.99
N GLU A 206 -34.91 -10.89 -3.95
CA GLU A 206 -35.30 -12.30 -3.68
C GLU A 206 -34.37 -13.32 -4.34
N TRP A 207 -33.10 -13.30 -3.98
CA TRP A 207 -32.21 -14.43 -4.31
C TRP A 207 -32.34 -15.53 -3.26
N LYS A 208 -32.62 -16.76 -3.71
CA LYS A 208 -32.50 -17.94 -2.85
C LYS A 208 -31.02 -18.16 -2.49
N PRO A 209 -30.67 -18.53 -1.25
CA PRO A 209 -29.28 -18.77 -0.84
C PRO A 209 -28.51 -19.75 -1.76
N SER A 210 -29.18 -20.81 -2.24
CA SER A 210 -28.58 -21.78 -3.16
C SER A 210 -28.20 -21.19 -4.52
N VAL A 211 -28.90 -20.14 -4.96
CA VAL A 211 -28.59 -19.46 -6.22
C VAL A 211 -27.39 -18.54 -5.99
N LEU A 212 -27.35 -17.78 -4.89
CA LEU A 212 -26.18 -16.98 -4.53
C LEU A 212 -24.92 -17.84 -4.43
N ASP A 213 -25.01 -18.97 -3.74
CA ASP A 213 -23.89 -19.92 -3.60
C ASP A 213 -23.37 -20.39 -4.97
N HIS A 214 -24.27 -20.73 -5.90
CA HIS A 214 -23.88 -21.13 -7.26
C HIS A 214 -23.15 -20.02 -8.03
N TYR A 215 -23.62 -18.77 -7.95
CA TYR A 215 -22.99 -17.63 -8.62
C TYR A 215 -21.66 -17.23 -7.98
N LEU A 216 -21.51 -17.42 -6.66
CA LEU A 216 -20.32 -17.04 -5.91
C LEU A 216 -19.24 -18.14 -5.87
N ALA A 217 -19.58 -19.41 -6.11
CA ALA A 217 -18.67 -20.56 -5.99
C ALA A 217 -17.40 -20.48 -6.84
N GLY A 218 -17.39 -19.67 -7.90
CA GLY A 218 -16.22 -19.48 -8.78
C GLY A 218 -15.25 -18.38 -8.34
N TYR A 219 -15.60 -17.61 -7.31
CA TYR A 219 -14.83 -16.44 -6.87
C TYR A 219 -13.97 -16.76 -5.63
N SER A 220 -12.83 -16.07 -5.53
CA SER A 220 -11.98 -16.16 -4.34
C SER A 220 -12.54 -15.30 -3.21
N SER A 221 -12.01 -15.44 -1.99
CA SER A 221 -12.46 -14.64 -0.85
C SER A 221 -12.31 -13.12 -1.02
N GLU A 222 -11.36 -12.69 -1.86
CA GLU A 222 -11.13 -11.28 -2.18
C GLU A 222 -12.17 -10.70 -3.14
N CYS A 223 -12.89 -11.56 -3.85
CA CYS A 223 -13.81 -11.27 -4.93
C CYS A 223 -15.26 -11.31 -4.44
#